data_AF-A0A806LM34-F1
#
_entry.id   AF-A0A806LM34-F1
#
_cell.length_a   1.000
_cell.length_b   1.000
_cell.length_c   1.000
_cell.angle_alpha   90.00
_cell.angle_beta   90.00
_cell.angle_gamma   90.00
#
_symmetry.space_group_name_H-M   'P 1'
#
loop_
_entity.id
_entity.type
_entity.pdbx_description
1 polymer ?
#
loop_
_entity_poly.entity_id
_entity_poly.type
_entity_poly.pdbx_seq_one_letter_code
_entity_poly.pdbx_strand_id
1 'polypeptide(L)' 'MNTNWQLFADYWPFLVPLIILEFGLMIAAVIYILRHQHYRFGNRLLWLLLVIFIQIIGPIVYFVFGREDEN' A
#
# COMPACT_ATOMS: atom_id res chain seq x y z
N MET A 1 -7.47 -37.12 -9.40
CA MET A 1 -8.55 -36.17 -9.04
C MET A 1 -7.89 -34.84 -8.80
N ASN A 2 -8.03 -33.93 -9.76
CA ASN A 2 -7.32 -32.66 -9.78
C ASN A 2 -8.11 -31.74 -8.85
N THR A 3 -7.69 -31.68 -7.59
CA THR A 3 -8.32 -30.78 -6.64
C THR A 3 -7.75 -29.40 -6.91
N ASN A 4 -8.56 -28.49 -7.46
CA ASN A 4 -8.21 -27.07 -7.68
C ASN A 4 -7.56 -26.41 -6.44
N TRP A 5 -7.81 -26.98 -5.26
CA TRP A 5 -7.18 -26.68 -3.98
C TRP A 5 -5.64 -26.83 -3.95
N GLN A 6 -5.05 -27.69 -4.75
CA GLN A 6 -3.58 -27.87 -4.81
C GLN A 6 -2.91 -26.62 -5.37
N LEU A 7 -3.49 -25.99 -6.39
CA LEU A 7 -2.99 -24.72 -6.93
C LEU A 7 -2.92 -23.65 -5.82
N PHE A 8 -3.99 -23.51 -5.03
CA PHE A 8 -4.00 -22.55 -3.91
C PHE A 8 -2.91 -22.86 -2.87
N ALA A 9 -2.70 -24.13 -2.53
CA ALA A 9 -1.66 -24.53 -1.58
C ALA A 9 -0.24 -24.25 -2.10
N ASP A 10 -0.01 -24.46 -3.40
CA ASP A 10 1.28 -24.22 -4.06
C ASP A 10 1.63 -22.72 -4.15
N TYR A 11 0.63 -21.86 -4.36
CA TYR A 11 0.83 -20.40 -4.42
C TYR A 11 0.82 -19.72 -3.04
N TRP A 12 0.29 -20.37 -2.00
CA TRP A 12 0.18 -19.80 -0.65
C TRP A 12 1.49 -19.21 -0.09
N PRO A 13 2.66 -19.90 -0.20
CA PRO A 13 3.94 -19.36 0.26
C PRO A 13 4.39 -18.09 -0.46
N PHE A 14 3.90 -17.84 -1.68
CA PHE A 14 4.19 -16.62 -2.44
C PHE A 14 3.19 -15.50 -2.13
N LEU A 15 1.91 -15.84 -1.95
CA LEU A 15 0.86 -14.88 -1.63
C LEU A 15 1.05 -14.24 -0.25
N VAL A 16 1.49 -15.01 0.74
CA VAL A 16 1.68 -14.48 2.12
C VAL A 16 2.69 -13.32 2.16
N PRO A 17 3.92 -13.43 1.62
CA PRO A 17 4.85 -12.31 1.53
C PRO A 17 4.30 -11.11 0.75
N LEU A 18 3.60 -11.36 -0.36
CA LEU A 18 3.01 -10.29 -1.18
C LEU A 18 1.96 -9.50 -0.40
N ILE A 19 1.08 -10.20 0.31
CA ILE A 19 0.08 -9.62 1.20
C ILE A 19 0.75 -8.81 2.30
N ILE A 20 1.75 -9.37 2.98
CA ILE A 20 2.48 -8.64 4.04
C ILE A 20 3.13 -7.38 3.49
N LEU A 21 3.73 -7.43 2.30
CA LEU A 21 4.34 -6.28 1.65
C LEU A 21 3.28 -5.22 1.32
N GLU A 22 2.15 -5.62 0.73
CA GLU A 22 1.05 -4.72 0.37
C GLU A 22 0.48 -4.02 1.61
N PHE A 23 0.10 -4.77 2.64
CA PHE A 23 -0.42 -4.22 3.88
C PHE A 23 0.65 -3.41 4.62
N GLY A 24 1.90 -3.83 4.62
CA GLY A 24 3.02 -3.10 5.22
C GLY A 24 3.22 -1.74 4.57
N LEU A 25 3.23 -1.68 3.24
CA LEU A 25 3.32 -0.42 2.49
C LEU A 25 2.12 0.48 2.74
N MET A 26 0.91 -0.07 2.71
CA MET A 26 -0.31 0.70 2.98
C MET A 26 -0.31 1.28 4.40
N ILE A 27 -0.02 0.47 5.42
CA ILE A 27 0.04 0.92 6.82
C ILE A 27 1.12 1.99 6.99
N ALA A 28 2.32 1.77 6.44
CA ALA A 28 3.41 2.75 6.52
C ALA A 28 3.01 4.09 5.87
N ALA A 29 2.37 4.04 4.69
CA ALA A 29 1.89 5.23 3.99
C ALA A 29 0.80 5.94 4.81
N VAL A 30 -0.20 5.22 5.33
CA VAL A 30 -1.25 5.81 6.18
C VAL A 30 -0.66 6.45 7.44
N ILE A 31 0.26 5.80 8.13
CA ILE A 31 0.93 6.37 9.32
C ILE A 31 1.63 7.67 8.95
N TYR A 32 2.37 7.69 7.84
CA TYR A 32 3.09 8.87 7.39
C TYR A 32 2.12 10.00 6.99
N ILE A 33 1.03 9.68 6.29
CA ILE A 33 -0.05 10.62 5.97
C ILE A 33 -0.62 11.23 7.25
N LEU A 34 -0.98 10.43 8.25
CA LEU A 34 -1.60 10.94 9.46
C LEU A 34 -0.65 11.81 10.30
N ARG A 35 0.66 11.51 10.26
CA ARG A 35 1.69 12.25 11.00
C ARG A 35 2.06 13.60 10.37
N HIS A 36 2.00 13.75 9.04
CA HIS A 36 2.36 15.00 8.37
C HIS A 36 1.10 15.83 8.07
N GLN A 37 1.15 17.14 8.33
CA GLN A 37 0.03 18.05 8.03
C GLN A 37 0.19 18.77 6.69
N HIS A 38 1.42 18.88 6.17
CA HIS A 38 1.73 19.51 4.89
C HIS A 38 1.89 18.45 3.81
N TYR A 39 1.20 18.65 2.68
CA TYR A 39 1.24 17.78 1.52
C TYR A 39 1.63 18.59 0.31
N ARG A 40 2.59 18.08 -0.47
CA ARG A 40 3.11 18.72 -1.68
C ARG A 40 2.03 18.89 -2.75
N PHE A 41 1.10 17.95 -2.85
CA PHE A 41 -0.02 17.96 -3.80
C PHE A 41 -1.31 17.50 -3.14
N GLY A 42 -2.38 18.27 -3.29
CA GLY A 42 -3.72 17.88 -2.82
C GLY A 42 -3.91 18.02 -1.30
N ASN A 43 -4.79 17.19 -0.73
CA ASN A 43 -5.11 17.20 0.70
C ASN A 43 -4.91 15.81 1.33
N ARG A 44 -4.90 15.77 2.68
CA ARG A 44 -4.78 14.54 3.47
C ARG A 44 -5.73 13.44 3.02
N LEU A 45 -6.99 13.81 2.81
CA LEU A 45 -8.07 12.86 2.55
C LEU A 45 -7.87 12.16 1.20
N LEU A 46 -7.47 12.92 0.17
CA LEU A 46 -7.16 12.39 -1.16
C LEU A 46 -6.06 11.33 -1.09
N TRP A 47 -4.96 11.62 -0.39
CA TRP A 47 -3.88 10.65 -0.23
C TRP A 47 -4.32 9.40 0.53
N LEU A 48 -5.12 9.57 1.59
CA LEU A 48 -5.66 8.45 2.35
C LEU A 48 -6.54 7.54 1.47
N LEU A 49 -7.40 8.14 0.64
CA LEU A 49 -8.23 7.40 -0.31
C LEU A 49 -7.38 6.68 -1.36
N LEU A 50 -6.39 7.35 -1.96
CA LEU A 50 -5.51 6.71 -2.95
C LEU A 50 -4.77 5.50 -2.35
N VAL A 51 -4.19 5.66 -1.16
CA VAL A 51 -3.43 4.60 -0.49
C VAL A 51 -4.28 3.39 -0.13
N ILE A 52 -5.56 3.60 0.24
CA ILE A 52 -6.45 2.52 0.66
C ILE A 52 -7.17 1.86 -0.53
N PHE A 53 -7.58 2.63 -1.55
CA PHE A 53 -8.43 2.12 -2.63
C PHE A 53 -7.68 1.69 -3.89
N ILE A 54 -6.44 2.15 -4.09
CA ILE A 54 -5.65 1.85 -5.29
C ILE A 54 -4.62 0.71 -5.04
N GLN A 55 -4.76 -0.02 -3.93
CA GLN A 55 -3.89 -1.15 -3.54
C GLN A 55 -2.42 -0.73 -3.60
N ILE A 56 -1.49 -1.64 -3.91
CA ILE A 56 -0.03 -1.40 -4.00
C ILE A 56 0.35 -0.11 -4.74
N ILE A 57 -0.39 0.30 -5.78
CA ILE A 57 -0.07 1.52 -6.55
C ILE A 57 -0.24 2.78 -5.70
N GLY A 58 -1.25 2.86 -4.84
CA GLY A 58 -1.53 4.03 -3.98
C GLY A 58 -0.37 4.39 -3.04
N PRO A 59 0.09 3.48 -2.16
CA PRO A 59 1.26 3.65 -1.31
C PRO A 59 2.51 3.99 -2.10
N ILE A 60 2.77 3.34 -3.25
CA ILE A 60 3.94 3.64 -4.07
C ILE A 60 3.91 5.09 -4.56
N VAL A 61 2.78 5.53 -5.13
CA VAL A 61 2.62 6.92 -5.61
C VAL A 61 2.78 7.91 -4.46
N TYR A 62 2.24 7.60 -3.29
CA TYR A 62 2.42 8.44 -2.10
C TYR A 62 3.90 8.57 -1.69
N PHE A 63 4.63 7.46 -1.61
CA PHE A 63 6.04 7.49 -1.25
C PHE A 63 6.93 8.14 -2.31
N VAL A 64 6.56 8.09 -3.59
CA VAL A 64 7.36 8.70 -4.66
C VAL A 64 7.05 10.20 -4.79
N PHE A 65 5.77 10.59 -4.75
CA PHE A 65 5.33 11.94 -5.11
C PHE A 65 4.60 12.69 -3.99
N GLY A 66 3.97 11.98 -3.06
CA GLY A 66 3.13 12.55 -2.01
C GLY A 66 3.91 13.10 -0.82
N ARG A 67 5.11 12.56 -0.54
CA ARG A 67 6.03 13.12 0.45
C ARG A 67 6.61 14.45 -0.06
N GLU A 68 6.49 15.48 0.76
CA GLU A 68 7.25 16.71 0.59
C GLU A 68 8.63 16.45 1.22
N ASP A 69 9.70 16.62 0.44
CA ASP A 69 11.05 16.52 0.99
C ASP A 69 11.19 17.65 2.01
N GLU A 70 11.38 17.31 3.29
CA GLU A 70 11.75 18.26 4.33
C GLU A 70 13.12 18.85 3.96
N ASN A 71 13.12 19.94 3.19
CA ASN A 71 14.27 20.82 2.99
C ASN A 71 14.15 22.04 3.90
#